data_AF-A0AB37E4T8-F1
#
_entry.id   AF-A0AB37E4T8-F1
#
_cell.length_a   1.000
_cell.length_b   1.000
_cell.length_c   1.000
_cell.angle_alpha   90.00
_cell.angle_beta   90.00
_cell.angle_gamma   90.00
#
_symmetry.space_group_name_H-M   'P 1'
#
loop_
_entity.id
_entity.type
_entity.pdbx_description
1 polymer ?
#
loop_
_entity_poly.entity_id
_entity_poly.type
_entity_poly.pdbx_seq_one_letter_code
_entity_poly.pdbx_strand_id
1 'polypeptide(L)'
;MIADLGDELGPLNPMRAAAVLGGLMTLPALQANTLRLETLATTAAAVAAGGQAPGRGRLAGWLNNGMRGIAFAEDPPEDAFLLPVLTDFGEFRVFEGVFEKNAAMTDGLVEALADLSREEPDVTELMFEAFALLSLSEVIATRARLARAKYGGGSNGGTIELPPSDRLSALGRRVQFSRADLALARAPYQLLKPYLLDVREEVGKRDSLRRQPVMTDGTTFVVGAPSFLLAAWRQRVAIQAETASWGPRLAEKRVFAELRRVAESGFEKLPDRFVMKPVGSFVTTSVLRDHGPGRWVHLMVIGDGFANASEASLDEMAPNATEVGDFLIQQAAQAESFVSTQPGFIAGAHLVILCGWGRGLMCRLPAPAAGWTVIHAPAADFATIGALGVDLDDLWRMEQQQERLTEAGIRLLNLNGTLNLVQYWRSTDNLLTPNVDDGAVPVTISVGTDYVLPARREAFNRLGLQSLSWREDGPFIRVRRKATSSWFTEPEDLMQFMAMGMVMQGETVGAVAIDGLAPVWVEIPKACGSHTYRVPMLDIVIGWTERAVKALASAGKGPDQVVDRRGKGTPLAV
;
A
#
# COMPACT_ATOMS: atom_id res chain seq x y z
N MET A 1 18.98 -5.66 -27.42
CA MET A 1 18.90 -4.72 -26.28
C MET A 1 19.27 -5.40 -24.96
N ILE A 2 18.46 -6.32 -24.40
CA ILE A 2 18.84 -7.03 -23.15
C ILE A 2 20.01 -8.02 -23.38
N ALA A 3 20.07 -8.66 -24.55
CA ALA A 3 21.19 -9.53 -24.92
C ALA A 3 22.53 -8.77 -24.98
N ASP A 4 22.56 -7.57 -25.56
CA ASP A 4 23.76 -6.73 -25.68
C ASP A 4 24.25 -6.21 -24.31
N LEU A 5 23.33 -6.00 -23.37
CA LEU A 5 23.64 -5.65 -21.98
C LEU A 5 24.27 -6.81 -21.20
N GLY A 6 23.95 -8.07 -21.55
CA GLY A 6 24.48 -9.25 -20.88
C GLY A 6 26.00 -9.33 -20.96
N ASP A 7 26.55 -9.15 -22.17
CA ASP A 7 28.01 -9.18 -22.40
C ASP A 7 28.75 -8.05 -21.67
N GLU A 8 28.12 -6.88 -21.57
CA GLU A 8 28.71 -5.74 -20.85
C GLU A 8 28.69 -5.89 -19.33
N LEU A 9 27.67 -6.57 -18.79
CA LEU A 9 27.47 -6.76 -17.35
C LEU A 9 28.24 -7.97 -16.80
N GLY A 10 28.52 -8.98 -17.63
CA GLY A 10 29.27 -10.19 -17.25
C GLY A 10 30.56 -9.93 -16.46
N PRO A 11 31.44 -9.00 -16.87
CA PRO A 11 32.68 -8.68 -16.17
C PRO A 11 32.52 -8.04 -14.77
N LEU A 12 31.32 -7.63 -14.38
CA LEU A 12 31.09 -6.98 -13.09
C LEU A 12 31.16 -7.96 -11.93
N ASN A 13 31.58 -7.45 -10.77
CA ASN A 13 31.40 -8.13 -9.51
C ASN A 13 29.92 -8.04 -9.06
N PRO A 14 29.22 -9.17 -8.88
CA PRO A 14 27.78 -9.18 -8.61
C PRO A 14 27.42 -8.47 -7.31
N MET A 15 28.21 -8.69 -6.24
CA MET A 15 27.97 -8.06 -4.93
C MET A 15 28.10 -6.52 -4.99
N ARG A 16 29.11 -6.02 -5.72
CA ARG A 16 29.30 -4.57 -5.91
C ARG A 16 28.24 -3.95 -6.81
N ALA A 17 27.81 -4.65 -7.85
CA ALA A 17 26.73 -4.21 -8.73
C ALA A 17 25.42 -4.09 -7.96
N ALA A 18 25.04 -5.13 -7.22
CA ALA A 18 23.86 -5.16 -6.37
C ALA A 18 23.89 -4.06 -5.31
N ALA A 19 25.04 -3.85 -4.66
CA ALA A 19 25.17 -2.80 -3.63
C ALA A 19 24.92 -1.41 -4.22
N VAL A 20 25.54 -1.08 -5.36
CA VAL A 20 25.38 0.25 -5.97
C VAL A 20 23.94 0.46 -6.47
N LEU A 21 23.36 -0.52 -7.15
CA LEU A 21 22.00 -0.42 -7.69
C LEU A 21 20.94 -0.39 -6.58
N GLY A 22 21.02 -1.30 -5.61
CA GLY A 22 20.15 -1.28 -4.43
C GLY A 22 20.31 0.00 -3.61
N GLY A 23 21.53 0.55 -3.53
CA GLY A 23 21.79 1.85 -2.92
C GLY A 23 21.12 3.02 -3.66
N LEU A 24 21.13 3.02 -4.99
CA LEU A 24 20.43 4.02 -5.81
C LEU A 24 18.90 3.96 -5.60
N MET A 25 18.34 2.77 -5.43
CA MET A 25 16.92 2.55 -5.10
C MET A 25 16.54 3.05 -3.69
N THR A 26 17.48 3.59 -2.91
CA THR A 26 17.19 4.30 -1.65
C THR A 26 17.06 5.82 -1.82
N LEU A 27 17.13 6.33 -3.06
CA LEU A 27 16.99 7.74 -3.39
C LEU A 27 15.57 8.06 -3.86
N PRO A 28 14.78 8.83 -3.09
CA PRO A 28 13.42 9.20 -3.50
C PRO A 28 13.38 9.95 -4.84
N ALA A 29 14.44 10.70 -5.18
CA ALA A 29 14.54 11.44 -6.44
C ALA A 29 14.54 10.55 -7.70
N LEU A 30 14.71 9.23 -7.55
CA LEU A 30 14.73 8.27 -8.65
C LEU A 30 13.48 7.36 -8.68
N GLN A 31 12.43 7.69 -7.92
CA GLN A 31 11.22 6.86 -7.84
C GLN A 31 10.56 6.67 -9.23
N ALA A 32 10.47 7.73 -10.02
CA ALA A 32 9.94 7.66 -11.39
C ALA A 32 10.77 6.77 -12.33
N ASN A 33 11.97 6.36 -11.93
CA ASN A 33 12.89 5.55 -12.74
C ASN A 33 13.14 4.15 -12.17
N THR A 34 12.27 3.72 -11.24
CA THR A 34 12.40 2.46 -10.51
C THR A 34 12.40 1.25 -11.45
N LEU A 35 11.58 1.25 -12.50
CA LEU A 35 11.50 0.15 -13.45
C LEU A 35 12.85 -0.15 -14.10
N ARG A 36 13.56 0.87 -14.58
CA ARG A 36 14.91 0.70 -15.15
C ARG A 36 15.92 0.25 -14.09
N LEU A 37 15.90 0.86 -12.90
CA LEU A 37 16.82 0.48 -11.82
C LEU A 37 16.66 -0.99 -11.44
N GLU A 38 15.42 -1.44 -11.22
CA GLU A 38 15.11 -2.81 -10.84
C GLU A 38 15.41 -3.80 -11.96
N THR A 39 15.10 -3.43 -13.22
CA THR A 39 15.49 -4.27 -14.35
C THR A 39 17.01 -4.42 -14.43
N LEU A 40 17.78 -3.36 -14.22
CA LEU A 40 19.24 -3.41 -14.26
C LEU A 40 19.81 -4.25 -13.11
N ALA A 41 19.26 -4.11 -11.90
CA ALA A 41 19.67 -4.91 -10.75
C ALA A 41 19.41 -6.40 -11.00
N THR A 42 18.21 -6.73 -11.46
CA THR A 42 17.81 -8.10 -11.80
C THR A 42 18.67 -8.67 -12.93
N THR A 43 18.94 -7.90 -13.99
CA THR A 43 19.81 -8.33 -15.09
C THR A 43 21.25 -8.53 -14.61
N ALA A 44 21.79 -7.61 -13.82
CA ALA A 44 23.14 -7.72 -13.27
C ALA A 44 23.28 -8.94 -12.36
N ALA A 45 22.32 -9.20 -11.48
CA ALA A 45 22.31 -10.38 -10.61
C ALA A 45 22.27 -11.70 -11.41
N ALA A 46 21.69 -11.69 -12.60
CA ALA A 46 21.57 -12.86 -13.45
C ALA A 46 22.79 -13.14 -14.35
N VAL A 47 23.68 -12.16 -14.59
CA VAL A 47 24.78 -12.32 -15.56
C VAL A 47 26.16 -11.94 -15.03
N ALA A 48 26.25 -11.11 -13.99
CA ALA A 48 27.53 -10.65 -13.46
C ALA A 48 28.28 -11.77 -12.74
N ALA A 49 29.48 -12.09 -13.21
CA ALA A 49 30.33 -13.16 -12.67
C ALA A 49 31.81 -12.76 -12.56
N GLY A 50 32.15 -11.49 -12.83
CA GLY A 50 33.52 -11.00 -12.84
C GLY A 50 33.95 -10.29 -11.56
N GLY A 51 35.00 -9.46 -11.68
CA GLY A 51 35.63 -8.75 -10.55
C GLY A 51 35.50 -7.22 -10.62
N GLN A 52 34.97 -6.67 -11.71
CA GLN A 52 34.99 -5.23 -11.95
C GLN A 52 33.92 -4.49 -11.13
N ALA A 53 34.26 -3.31 -10.60
CA ALA A 53 33.26 -2.45 -9.97
C ALA A 53 32.46 -1.67 -11.04
N PRO A 54 31.15 -1.44 -10.84
CA PRO A 54 30.37 -0.63 -11.78
C PRO A 54 30.80 0.84 -11.69
N GLY A 55 31.38 1.36 -12.76
CA GLY A 55 31.75 2.77 -12.86
C GLY A 55 30.55 3.67 -13.14
N ARG A 56 30.52 4.89 -12.59
CA ARG A 56 29.45 5.89 -12.80
C ARG A 56 29.10 6.10 -14.28
N GLY A 57 30.11 6.24 -15.14
CA GLY A 57 29.91 6.47 -16.58
C GLY A 57 29.22 5.29 -17.27
N ARG A 58 29.61 4.05 -16.95
CA ARG A 58 28.97 2.84 -17.49
C ARG A 58 27.54 2.70 -16.99
N LEU A 59 27.31 2.89 -15.69
CA LEU A 59 25.95 2.89 -15.11
C LEU A 59 25.04 3.91 -15.77
N ALA A 60 25.51 5.15 -15.98
CA ALA A 60 24.75 6.19 -16.65
C ALA A 60 24.47 5.80 -18.12
N GLY A 61 25.46 5.22 -18.81
CA GLY A 61 25.29 4.70 -20.17
C GLY A 61 24.22 3.62 -20.26
N TRP A 62 24.21 2.65 -19.35
CA TRP A 62 23.21 1.60 -19.32
C TRP A 62 21.81 2.13 -19.01
N LEU A 63 21.67 2.91 -17.94
CA LEU A 63 20.37 3.41 -17.49
C LEU A 63 19.73 4.39 -18.49
N ASN A 64 20.53 5.25 -19.12
CA ASN A 64 20.00 6.30 -19.99
C ASN A 64 19.96 5.89 -21.48
N ASN A 65 20.91 5.08 -21.95
CA ASN A 65 20.99 4.69 -23.36
C ASN A 65 20.61 3.21 -23.56
N GLY A 66 21.22 2.31 -22.77
CA GLY A 66 20.99 0.86 -22.88
C GLY A 66 19.55 0.43 -22.55
N MET A 67 18.87 1.18 -21.67
CA MET A 67 17.51 0.89 -21.22
C MET A 67 16.46 1.86 -21.76
N ARG A 68 16.75 2.57 -22.85
CA ARG A 68 15.81 3.54 -23.43
C ARG A 68 14.45 2.94 -23.79
N GLY A 69 14.42 1.68 -24.24
CA GLY A 69 13.16 0.97 -24.52
C GLY A 69 12.29 0.76 -23.27
N ILE A 70 12.92 0.55 -22.11
CA ILE A 70 12.23 0.37 -20.82
C ILE A 70 11.80 1.71 -20.24
N ALA A 71 12.56 2.77 -20.51
CA ALA A 71 12.23 4.14 -20.09
C ALA A 71 10.84 4.59 -20.57
N PHE A 72 10.37 4.09 -21.72
CA PHE A 72 9.03 4.39 -22.25
C PHE A 72 7.89 3.66 -21.54
N ALA A 73 8.19 2.62 -20.77
CA ALA A 73 7.23 1.91 -19.93
C ALA A 73 7.23 2.42 -18.48
N GLU A 74 7.96 3.51 -18.18
CA GLU A 74 7.90 4.16 -16.87
C GLU A 74 6.66 5.04 -16.78
N ASP A 75 5.78 4.70 -15.83
CA ASP A 75 4.60 5.50 -15.49
C ASP A 75 4.90 6.50 -14.36
N PRO A 76 4.08 7.56 -14.20
CA PRO A 76 4.17 8.44 -13.05
C PRO A 76 4.09 7.62 -11.76
N PRO A 77 4.82 7.98 -10.69
CA PRO A 77 4.68 7.31 -9.42
C PRO A 77 3.22 7.35 -8.94
N GLU A 78 2.62 6.17 -8.72
CA GLU A 78 1.23 6.05 -8.28
C GLU A 78 1.10 5.94 -6.77
N ASP A 79 2.20 5.62 -6.07
CA ASP A 79 2.25 5.50 -4.62
C ASP A 79 3.46 6.22 -4.03
N ALA A 80 3.55 6.27 -2.70
CA ALA A 80 4.73 6.81 -2.04
C ALA A 80 5.98 5.99 -2.39
N PHE A 81 7.15 6.60 -2.25
CA PHE A 81 8.41 5.88 -2.41
C PHE A 81 8.61 4.85 -1.29
N LEU A 82 8.09 5.17 -0.10
CA LEU A 82 8.20 4.37 1.10
C LEU A 82 6.98 4.60 1.98
N LEU A 83 6.33 3.52 2.41
CA LEU A 83 5.17 3.50 3.30
C LEU A 83 5.41 2.59 4.52
N PRO A 84 4.69 2.83 5.63
CA PRO A 84 4.76 1.95 6.78
C PRO A 84 3.90 0.70 6.63
N VAL A 85 4.40 -0.42 7.14
CA VAL A 85 3.61 -1.61 7.51
C VAL A 85 3.43 -1.60 9.03
N LEU A 86 2.19 -1.78 9.48
CA LEU A 86 1.79 -1.60 10.88
C LEU A 86 1.55 -2.97 11.51
N THR A 87 2.39 -3.31 12.50
CA THR A 87 2.35 -4.63 13.14
C THR A 87 2.22 -4.51 14.65
N ASP A 88 1.95 -5.64 15.31
CA ASP A 88 1.94 -5.75 16.78
C ASP A 88 3.36 -5.59 17.39
N PHE A 89 4.40 -5.52 16.56
CA PHE A 89 5.80 -5.29 16.97
C PHE A 89 6.29 -3.88 16.63
N GLY A 90 5.39 -3.03 16.10
CA GLY A 90 5.69 -1.66 15.72
C GLY A 90 5.51 -1.40 14.24
N GLU A 91 5.99 -0.24 13.83
CA GLU A 91 5.94 0.27 12.47
C GLU A 91 7.26 0.00 11.74
N PHE A 92 7.18 -0.54 10.52
CA PHE A 92 8.35 -0.80 9.68
C PHE A 92 8.20 -0.09 8.34
N ARG A 93 9.24 0.63 7.91
CA ARG A 93 9.24 1.34 6.63
C ARG A 93 9.58 0.39 5.47
N VAL A 94 8.69 0.29 4.49
CA VAL A 94 8.78 -0.58 3.32
C VAL A 94 8.88 0.25 2.04
N PHE A 95 9.76 -0.17 1.13
CA PHE A 95 9.93 0.45 -0.18
C PHE A 95 8.91 -0.13 -1.17
N GLU A 96 8.16 0.72 -1.86
CA GLU A 96 7.09 0.27 -2.76
C GLU A 96 7.66 -0.43 -4.00
N GLY A 97 8.60 0.21 -4.70
CA GLY A 97 9.19 -0.34 -5.92
C GLY A 97 8.26 -0.24 -7.12
N VAL A 98 8.36 -1.22 -8.04
CA VAL A 98 7.39 -1.38 -9.15
C VAL A 98 6.11 -2.13 -8.76
N PHE A 99 6.03 -2.69 -7.54
CA PHE A 99 4.85 -3.44 -7.12
C PHE A 99 3.74 -2.47 -6.72
N GLU A 100 2.54 -2.70 -7.24
CA GLU A 100 1.37 -1.93 -6.84
C GLU A 100 1.04 -2.23 -5.36
N LYS A 101 0.94 -1.18 -4.53
CA LYS A 101 0.48 -1.24 -3.12
C LYS A 101 1.26 -2.26 -2.28
N ASN A 102 2.58 -2.36 -2.45
CA ASN A 102 3.46 -3.33 -1.79
C ASN A 102 3.24 -3.32 -0.27
N ALA A 103 3.26 -2.14 0.38
CA ALA A 103 3.05 -2.06 1.82
C ALA A 103 1.64 -2.52 2.23
N ALA A 104 0.58 -2.09 1.52
CA ALA A 104 -0.79 -2.44 1.89
C ALA A 104 -1.08 -3.95 1.73
N MET A 105 -0.56 -4.57 0.68
CA MET A 105 -0.68 -6.02 0.44
C MET A 105 0.09 -6.81 1.50
N THR A 106 1.30 -6.36 1.86
CA THR A 106 2.09 -6.97 2.95
C THR A 106 1.39 -6.82 4.29
N ASP A 107 0.89 -5.63 4.61
CA ASP A 107 0.16 -5.35 5.84
C ASP A 107 -1.07 -6.25 5.97
N GLY A 108 -1.80 -6.49 4.87
CA GLY A 108 -2.95 -7.41 4.84
C GLY A 108 -2.59 -8.85 5.14
N LEU A 109 -1.49 -9.32 4.54
CA LEU A 109 -1.04 -10.69 4.70
C LEU A 109 -0.42 -10.95 6.08
N VAL A 110 0.34 -9.99 6.63
CA VAL A 110 0.89 -10.06 7.99
C VAL A 110 -0.24 -10.15 9.01
N GLU A 111 -1.27 -9.31 8.88
CA GLU A 111 -2.42 -9.34 9.78
C GLU A 111 -3.19 -10.67 9.69
N ALA A 112 -3.41 -11.18 8.47
CA ALA A 112 -4.08 -12.45 8.26
C ALA A 112 -3.30 -13.65 8.83
N LEU A 113 -1.98 -13.66 8.67
CA LEU A 113 -1.11 -14.68 9.23
C LEU A 113 -1.02 -14.60 10.75
N ALA A 114 -0.97 -13.40 11.33
CA ALA A 114 -0.99 -13.20 12.78
C ALA A 114 -2.28 -13.74 13.41
N ASP A 115 -3.41 -13.56 12.72
CA ASP A 115 -4.67 -14.15 13.16
C ASP A 115 -4.67 -15.69 12.98
N LEU A 116 -4.18 -16.18 11.84
CA LEU A 116 -4.09 -17.62 11.57
C LEU A 116 -3.14 -18.37 12.51
N SER A 117 -2.04 -17.76 12.94
CA SER A 117 -1.04 -18.41 13.82
C SER A 117 -1.60 -18.78 15.21
N ARG A 118 -2.76 -18.23 15.58
CA ARG A 118 -3.48 -18.63 16.80
C ARG A 118 -4.09 -20.03 16.69
N GLU A 119 -4.36 -20.47 15.46
CA GLU A 119 -5.00 -21.73 15.12
C GLU A 119 -4.02 -22.72 14.48
N GLU A 120 -3.06 -22.22 13.70
CA GLU A 120 -2.13 -23.00 12.89
C GLU A 120 -0.67 -22.67 13.24
N PRO A 121 -0.01 -23.42 14.14
CA PRO A 121 1.37 -23.15 14.54
C PRO A 121 2.36 -23.17 13.37
N ASP A 122 2.07 -23.93 12.31
CA ASP A 122 2.92 -24.11 11.13
C ASP A 122 3.18 -22.80 10.36
N VAL A 123 2.33 -21.77 10.53
CA VAL A 123 2.53 -20.47 9.85
C VAL A 123 3.42 -19.51 10.64
N THR A 124 3.85 -19.88 11.85
CA THR A 124 4.66 -19.01 12.73
C THR A 124 6.02 -18.68 12.13
N GLU A 125 6.64 -19.64 11.41
CA GLU A 125 7.92 -19.40 10.74
C GLU A 125 7.79 -18.31 9.66
N LEU A 126 6.71 -18.32 8.87
CA LEU A 126 6.43 -17.29 7.87
C LEU A 126 6.28 -15.89 8.50
N MET A 127 5.72 -15.80 9.69
CA MET A 127 5.64 -14.54 10.45
C MET A 127 7.03 -14.06 10.88
N PHE A 128 7.88 -14.94 11.41
CA PHE A 128 9.25 -14.56 11.77
C PHE A 128 10.09 -14.17 10.56
N GLU A 129 9.93 -14.87 9.43
CA GLU A 129 10.53 -14.47 8.15
C GLU A 129 10.09 -13.06 7.74
N ALA A 130 8.79 -12.74 7.86
CA ALA A 130 8.26 -11.40 7.58
C ALA A 130 8.98 -10.34 8.42
N PHE A 131 9.09 -10.54 9.73
CA PHE A 131 9.73 -9.58 10.64
C PHE A 131 11.23 -9.42 10.38
N ALA A 132 11.92 -10.48 9.99
CA ALA A 132 13.33 -10.39 9.60
C ALA A 132 13.49 -9.45 8.38
N LEU A 133 12.65 -9.62 7.35
CA LEU A 133 12.69 -8.82 6.13
C LEU A 133 12.21 -7.37 6.34
N LEU A 134 11.15 -7.17 7.13
CA LEU A 134 10.70 -5.84 7.56
C LEU A 134 11.81 -5.11 8.31
N SER A 135 12.54 -5.80 9.19
CA SER A 135 13.65 -5.21 9.94
C SER A 135 14.82 -4.82 9.05
N LEU A 136 15.15 -5.62 8.01
CA LEU A 136 16.14 -5.22 7.02
C LEU A 136 15.71 -3.95 6.27
N SER A 137 14.45 -3.88 5.82
CA SER A 137 13.89 -2.70 5.15
C SER A 137 13.98 -1.46 6.05
N GLU A 138 13.65 -1.61 7.32
CA GLU A 138 13.70 -0.55 8.34
C GLU A 138 15.13 -0.04 8.60
N VAL A 139 16.12 -0.94 8.65
CA VAL A 139 17.55 -0.56 8.75
C VAL A 139 18.00 0.19 7.50
N ILE A 140 17.59 -0.24 6.29
CA ILE A 140 17.90 0.47 5.04
C ILE A 140 17.29 1.87 5.06
N ALA A 141 16.02 2.00 5.42
CA ALA A 141 15.33 3.28 5.54
C ALA A 141 16.02 4.22 6.55
N THR A 142 16.46 3.67 7.70
CA THR A 142 17.23 4.40 8.71
C THR A 142 18.57 4.90 8.17
N ARG A 143 19.35 4.02 7.53
CA ARG A 143 20.64 4.38 6.91
C ARG A 143 20.48 5.39 5.78
N ALA A 144 19.33 5.37 5.09
CA ALA A 144 18.97 6.33 4.06
C ALA A 144 18.40 7.65 4.62
N ARG A 145 18.13 7.73 5.94
CA ARG A 145 17.50 8.88 6.63
C ARG A 145 16.14 9.25 6.04
N LEU A 146 15.35 8.24 5.69
CA LEU A 146 14.03 8.45 5.10
C LEU A 146 12.99 8.58 6.20
N ALA A 147 12.18 9.64 6.15
CA ALA A 147 11.06 9.78 7.07
C ALA A 147 9.98 8.73 6.79
N ARG A 148 9.06 8.59 7.74
CA ARG A 148 7.78 7.90 7.56
C ARG A 148 7.04 8.50 6.35
N ALA A 149 6.45 7.65 5.51
CA ALA A 149 5.71 8.05 4.30
C ALA A 149 6.45 9.07 3.44
N LYS A 150 7.51 8.61 2.76
CA LYS A 150 8.29 9.48 1.88
C LYS A 150 7.74 9.37 0.47
N TYR A 151 7.42 10.52 -0.13
CA TYR A 151 7.14 10.63 -1.55
C TYR A 151 8.43 10.97 -2.31
N GLY A 152 8.63 10.29 -3.43
CA GLY A 152 9.75 10.52 -4.33
C GLY A 152 9.41 11.50 -5.45
N GLY A 153 10.25 11.46 -6.48
CA GLY A 153 10.12 12.26 -7.67
C GLY A 153 10.94 11.66 -8.81
N GLY A 154 11.45 12.52 -9.67
CA GLY A 154 12.12 12.15 -10.92
C GLY A 154 11.25 12.50 -12.12
N SER A 155 11.72 12.11 -13.30
CA SER A 155 10.99 12.32 -14.56
C SER A 155 10.88 10.99 -15.28
N ASN A 156 9.64 10.59 -15.60
CA ASN A 156 9.35 9.36 -16.34
C ASN A 156 10.08 9.38 -17.68
N GLY A 157 10.79 8.31 -18.00
CA GLY A 157 11.59 8.24 -19.22
C GLY A 157 12.74 9.24 -19.30
N GLY A 158 12.94 10.06 -18.26
CA GLY A 158 13.93 11.13 -18.21
C GLY A 158 15.36 10.60 -18.04
N THR A 159 16.32 11.52 -18.18
CA THR A 159 17.72 11.22 -17.91
C THR A 159 17.96 11.07 -16.42
N ILE A 160 18.52 9.95 -16.00
CA ILE A 160 18.95 9.69 -14.63
C ILE A 160 20.31 10.33 -14.40
N GLU A 161 20.34 11.35 -13.54
CA GLU A 161 21.58 11.95 -13.07
C GLU A 161 22.16 11.15 -11.90
N LEU A 162 23.26 10.43 -12.18
CA LEU A 162 23.92 9.64 -11.15
C LEU A 162 24.81 10.52 -10.25
N PRO A 163 24.78 10.30 -8.92
CA PRO A 163 25.72 10.91 -7.99
C PRO A 163 27.19 10.65 -8.35
N PRO A 164 28.13 11.48 -7.84
CA PRO A 164 29.56 11.21 -7.92
C PRO A 164 29.95 9.83 -7.34
N SER A 165 31.08 9.26 -7.79
CA SER A 165 31.47 7.88 -7.49
C SER A 165 31.67 7.58 -6.00
N ASP A 166 32.26 8.51 -5.25
CA ASP A 166 32.40 8.44 -3.80
C ASP A 166 31.03 8.35 -3.10
N ARG A 167 30.07 9.13 -3.59
CA ARG A 167 28.68 9.10 -3.12
C ARG A 167 27.99 7.79 -3.51
N LEU A 168 28.24 7.23 -4.71
CA LEU A 168 27.71 5.91 -5.10
C LEU A 168 28.19 4.80 -4.16
N SER A 169 29.47 4.77 -3.79
CA SER A 169 29.97 3.81 -2.80
C SER A 169 29.31 3.99 -1.43
N ALA A 170 29.08 5.24 -1.01
CA ALA A 170 28.36 5.52 0.23
C ALA A 170 26.89 5.06 0.20
N LEU A 171 26.21 5.19 -0.95
CA LEU A 171 24.85 4.66 -1.14
C LEU A 171 24.82 3.14 -1.03
N GLY A 172 25.78 2.45 -1.64
CA GLY A 172 25.80 0.99 -1.60
C GLY A 172 26.00 0.42 -0.19
N ARG A 173 26.61 1.17 0.74
CA ARG A 173 26.71 0.75 2.14
C ARG A 173 25.36 0.72 2.87
N ARG A 174 24.33 1.40 2.38
CA ARG A 174 23.00 1.43 3.01
C ARG A 174 22.34 0.04 3.01
N VAL A 175 22.58 -0.73 1.95
CA VAL A 175 21.98 -2.04 1.70
C VAL A 175 22.91 -3.21 2.00
N GLN A 176 24.09 -2.95 2.58
CA GLN A 176 25.08 -3.96 2.95
C GLN A 176 25.00 -4.32 4.43
N PHE A 177 25.16 -5.60 4.74
CA PHE A 177 25.08 -6.14 6.09
C PHE A 177 26.18 -7.18 6.30
N SER A 178 26.83 -7.10 7.45
CA SER A 178 27.61 -8.20 8.04
C SER A 178 26.70 -9.13 8.86
N ARG A 179 27.22 -10.28 9.30
CA ARG A 179 26.50 -11.13 10.27
C ARG A 179 26.15 -10.39 11.57
N ALA A 180 27.01 -9.48 12.02
CA ALA A 180 26.74 -8.66 13.20
C ALA A 180 25.59 -7.66 12.94
N ASP A 181 25.56 -7.04 11.76
CA ASP A 181 24.45 -6.16 11.37
C ASP A 181 23.13 -6.92 11.31
N LEU A 182 23.12 -8.15 10.77
CA LEU A 182 21.94 -9.00 10.71
C LEU A 182 21.41 -9.35 12.12
N ALA A 183 22.30 -9.67 13.06
CA ALA A 183 21.93 -9.94 14.44
C ALA A 183 21.34 -8.70 15.13
N LEU A 184 21.96 -7.53 14.95
CA LEU A 184 21.46 -6.25 15.47
C LEU A 184 20.10 -5.88 14.87
N ALA A 185 19.90 -6.17 13.59
CA ALA A 185 18.64 -5.98 12.88
C ALA A 185 17.58 -7.03 13.23
N ARG A 186 17.86 -7.99 14.12
CA ARG A 186 16.96 -9.11 14.44
C ARG A 186 16.51 -9.91 13.20
N ALA A 187 17.38 -9.99 12.21
CA ALA A 187 17.18 -10.73 10.97
C ALA A 187 18.18 -11.91 10.91
N PRO A 188 18.03 -12.94 11.78
CA PRO A 188 18.97 -14.03 11.85
C PRO A 188 19.07 -14.77 10.52
N TYR A 189 20.29 -15.22 10.21
CA TYR A 189 20.62 -15.89 8.95
C TYR A 189 19.65 -17.04 8.58
N GLN A 190 19.18 -17.79 9.58
CA GLN A 190 18.27 -18.92 9.40
C GLN A 190 16.96 -18.50 8.75
N LEU A 191 16.37 -17.38 9.19
CA LEU A 191 15.12 -16.85 8.63
C LEU A 191 15.33 -16.23 7.25
N LEU A 192 16.54 -15.75 6.96
CA LEU A 192 16.87 -15.18 5.65
C LEU A 192 17.22 -16.23 4.60
N LYS A 193 17.57 -17.46 5.00
CA LYS A 193 18.04 -18.52 4.10
C LYS A 193 17.17 -18.71 2.84
N PRO A 194 15.82 -18.71 2.91
CA PRO A 194 14.97 -18.85 1.71
C PRO A 194 15.10 -17.69 0.71
N TYR A 195 15.60 -16.54 1.15
CA TYR A 195 15.69 -15.29 0.42
C TYR A 195 17.13 -14.94 0.00
N LEU A 196 18.09 -15.84 0.24
CA LEU A 196 19.49 -15.65 -0.11
C LEU A 196 19.78 -16.11 -1.54
N LEU A 197 20.41 -15.24 -2.32
CA LEU A 197 21.03 -15.57 -3.61
C LEU A 197 22.54 -15.68 -3.40
N ASP A 198 23.06 -16.90 -3.27
CA ASP A 198 24.49 -17.13 -3.07
C ASP A 198 25.25 -17.10 -4.39
N VAL A 199 26.03 -16.04 -4.60
CA VAL A 199 26.76 -15.81 -5.86
C VAL A 199 27.92 -16.79 -6.07
N ARG A 200 28.21 -17.65 -5.09
CA ARG A 200 29.25 -18.69 -5.18
C ARG A 200 28.71 -20.01 -5.71
N GLU A 201 27.43 -20.26 -5.50
CA GLU A 201 26.79 -21.54 -5.83
C GLU A 201 26.15 -21.48 -7.21
N GLU A 202 25.50 -20.37 -7.55
CA GLU A 202 24.81 -20.22 -8.84
C GLU A 202 24.92 -18.80 -9.40
N VAL A 203 25.10 -18.70 -10.72
CA VAL A 203 24.75 -17.47 -11.45
C VAL A 203 23.23 -17.47 -11.59
N GLY A 204 22.58 -16.43 -11.08
CA GLY A 204 21.11 -16.38 -10.98
C GLY A 204 20.42 -16.46 -12.34
N LYS A 205 19.21 -17.01 -12.37
CA LYS A 205 18.30 -16.82 -13.52
C LYS A 205 17.75 -15.40 -13.48
N ARG A 206 17.13 -14.97 -14.59
CA ARG A 206 16.57 -13.62 -14.72
C ARG A 206 15.66 -13.23 -13.56
N ASP A 207 14.91 -14.15 -12.95
CA ASP A 207 14.02 -13.81 -11.82
C ASP A 207 14.55 -14.18 -10.44
N SER A 208 15.80 -14.63 -10.33
CA SER A 208 16.38 -15.06 -9.06
C SER A 208 16.38 -13.94 -8.02
N LEU A 209 16.74 -12.71 -8.41
CA LEU A 209 16.76 -11.58 -7.46
C LEU A 209 15.38 -11.23 -6.90
N ARG A 210 14.30 -11.41 -7.68
CA ARG A 210 12.93 -11.17 -7.23
C ARG A 210 12.49 -12.16 -6.15
N ARG A 211 12.96 -13.42 -6.23
CA ARG A 211 12.66 -14.48 -5.26
C ARG A 211 13.63 -14.50 -4.07
N GLN A 212 14.87 -14.11 -4.34
CA GLN A 212 16.00 -14.12 -3.39
C GLN A 212 16.67 -12.74 -3.39
N PRO A 213 16.03 -11.73 -2.76
CA PRO A 213 16.45 -10.33 -2.83
C PRO A 213 17.75 -10.01 -2.08
N VAL A 214 18.26 -10.95 -1.28
CA VAL A 214 19.47 -10.76 -0.48
C VAL A 214 20.62 -11.57 -1.09
N MET A 215 21.53 -10.89 -1.78
CA MET A 215 22.71 -11.53 -2.36
C MET A 215 23.78 -11.76 -1.29
N THR A 216 24.52 -12.86 -1.40
CA THR A 216 25.62 -13.15 -0.45
C THR A 216 26.79 -13.86 -1.09
N ASP A 217 27.98 -13.60 -0.56
CA ASP A 217 29.21 -14.38 -0.78
C ASP A 217 29.58 -15.27 0.43
N GLY A 218 28.62 -15.48 1.34
CA GLY A 218 28.78 -16.20 2.61
C GLY A 218 29.29 -15.34 3.78
N THR A 219 29.90 -14.18 3.50
CA THR A 219 30.43 -13.26 4.51
C THR A 219 29.67 -11.94 4.57
N THR A 220 29.32 -11.41 3.40
CA THR A 220 28.62 -10.15 3.21
C THR A 220 27.23 -10.43 2.65
N PHE A 221 26.25 -9.64 3.08
CA PHE A 221 24.86 -9.71 2.62
C PHE A 221 24.48 -8.36 2.01
N VAL A 222 23.92 -8.39 0.81
CA VAL A 222 23.52 -7.20 0.05
C VAL A 222 22.07 -7.32 -0.34
N VAL A 223 21.22 -6.40 0.11
CA VAL A 223 19.86 -6.30 -0.43
C VAL A 223 19.95 -5.66 -1.81
N GLY A 224 19.75 -6.46 -2.86
CA GLY A 224 19.93 -6.02 -4.26
C GLY A 224 18.83 -5.09 -4.76
N ALA A 225 17.61 -5.26 -4.25
CA ALA A 225 16.48 -4.37 -4.47
C ALA A 225 15.61 -4.32 -3.20
N PRO A 226 15.56 -3.17 -2.48
CA PRO A 226 14.81 -3.09 -1.21
C PRO A 226 13.32 -3.42 -1.32
N SER A 227 12.67 -3.04 -2.43
CA SER A 227 11.26 -3.31 -2.72
C SER A 227 10.95 -4.81 -2.86
N PHE A 228 11.95 -5.63 -3.22
CA PHE A 228 11.76 -7.06 -3.47
C PHE A 228 11.68 -7.87 -2.18
N LEU A 229 12.13 -7.34 -1.03
CA LEU A 229 12.12 -8.06 0.25
C LEU A 229 10.73 -8.62 0.57
N LEU A 230 9.71 -7.75 0.60
CA LEU A 230 8.37 -8.15 1.00
C LEU A 230 7.56 -8.75 -0.15
N ALA A 231 7.91 -8.46 -1.40
CA ALA A 231 7.37 -9.15 -2.56
C ALA A 231 7.79 -10.63 -2.58
N ALA A 232 9.07 -10.92 -2.33
CA ALA A 232 9.60 -12.28 -2.21
C ALA A 232 8.93 -13.07 -1.08
N TRP A 233 8.72 -12.41 0.08
CA TRP A 233 7.98 -13.01 1.19
C TRP A 233 6.54 -13.35 0.82
N ARG A 234 5.79 -12.40 0.22
CA ARG A 234 4.41 -12.65 -0.22
C ARG A 234 4.33 -13.83 -1.21
N GLN A 235 5.26 -13.89 -2.16
CA GLN A 235 5.37 -15.02 -3.09
C GLN A 235 5.61 -16.34 -2.34
N ARG A 236 6.52 -16.36 -1.36
CA ARG A 236 6.80 -17.57 -0.58
C ARG A 236 5.59 -18.02 0.24
N VAL A 237 4.87 -17.09 0.88
CA VAL A 237 3.62 -17.39 1.58
C VAL A 237 2.63 -18.02 0.62
N ALA A 238 2.45 -17.43 -0.57
CA ALA A 238 1.53 -17.96 -1.59
C ALA A 238 1.91 -19.38 -2.04
N ILE A 239 3.20 -19.64 -2.28
CA ILE A 239 3.69 -20.98 -2.65
C ILE A 239 3.40 -22.02 -1.58
N GLN A 240 3.61 -21.69 -0.29
CA GLN A 240 3.29 -22.62 0.79
C GLN A 240 1.77 -22.81 0.91
N ALA A 241 1.01 -21.71 0.83
CA ALA A 241 -0.44 -21.72 0.94
C ALA A 241 -1.13 -22.49 -0.18
N GLU A 242 -0.52 -22.56 -1.37
CA GLU A 242 -1.04 -23.30 -2.53
C GLU A 242 -1.31 -24.77 -2.21
N THR A 243 -0.41 -25.40 -1.43
CA THR A 243 -0.46 -26.84 -1.14
C THR A 243 -0.86 -27.15 0.30
N ALA A 244 -0.85 -26.14 1.17
CA ALA A 244 -1.19 -26.32 2.57
C ALA A 244 -2.70 -26.34 2.81
N SER A 245 -3.15 -27.17 3.75
CA SER A 245 -4.56 -27.25 4.16
C SER A 245 -5.07 -25.95 4.79
N TRP A 246 -4.18 -25.08 5.28
CA TRP A 246 -4.52 -23.77 5.83
C TRP A 246 -4.65 -22.66 4.77
N GLY A 247 -4.23 -22.89 3.52
CA GLY A 247 -4.24 -21.89 2.45
C GLY A 247 -5.60 -21.20 2.23
N PRO A 248 -6.72 -21.94 2.10
CA PRO A 248 -8.05 -21.34 1.95
C PRO A 248 -8.45 -20.44 3.12
N ARG A 249 -8.12 -20.84 4.37
CA ARG A 249 -8.39 -20.03 5.57
C ARG A 249 -7.54 -18.77 5.62
N LEU A 250 -6.29 -18.83 5.16
CA LEU A 250 -5.46 -17.64 5.01
C LEU A 250 -6.07 -16.66 4.01
N ALA A 251 -6.55 -17.14 2.86
CA ALA A 251 -7.19 -16.30 1.85
C ALA A 251 -8.43 -15.60 2.42
N GLU A 252 -9.26 -16.33 3.16
CA GLU A 252 -10.42 -15.77 3.87
C GLU A 252 -10.04 -14.72 4.91
N LYS A 253 -9.10 -15.02 5.82
CA LYS A 253 -8.62 -14.06 6.83
C LYS A 253 -8.01 -12.80 6.20
N ARG A 254 -7.33 -12.93 5.06
CA ARG A 254 -6.80 -11.80 4.28
C ARG A 254 -7.91 -10.90 3.76
N VAL A 255 -8.96 -11.47 3.15
CA VAL A 255 -10.14 -10.69 2.72
C VAL A 255 -10.75 -9.93 3.90
N PHE A 256 -10.91 -10.58 5.06
CA PHE A 256 -11.43 -9.92 6.25
C PHE A 256 -10.55 -8.77 6.75
N ALA A 257 -9.22 -8.93 6.74
CA ALA A 257 -8.29 -7.87 7.10
C ALA A 257 -8.43 -6.65 6.15
N GLU A 258 -8.54 -6.88 4.84
CA GLU A 258 -8.70 -5.81 3.86
C GLU A 258 -10.07 -5.11 3.94
N LEU A 259 -11.15 -5.88 4.12
CA LEU A 259 -12.49 -5.33 4.33
C LEU A 259 -12.56 -4.50 5.61
N ARG A 260 -11.87 -4.93 6.68
CA ARG A 260 -11.78 -4.12 7.90
C ARG A 260 -11.19 -2.74 7.62
N ARG A 261 -10.15 -2.64 6.79
CA ARG A 261 -9.57 -1.33 6.42
C ARG A 261 -10.54 -0.47 5.63
N VAL A 262 -11.32 -1.06 4.73
CA VAL A 262 -12.39 -0.34 4.01
C VAL A 262 -13.39 0.22 5.03
N ALA A 263 -13.84 -0.58 5.99
CA ALA A 263 -14.76 -0.11 7.04
C ALA A 263 -14.12 0.97 7.95
N GLU A 264 -12.87 0.78 8.37
CA GLU A 264 -12.12 1.73 9.22
C GLU A 264 -11.88 3.08 8.53
N SER A 265 -11.84 3.10 7.20
CA SER A 265 -11.73 4.34 6.42
C SER A 265 -13.00 5.21 6.48
N GLY A 266 -14.15 4.60 6.74
CA GLY A 266 -15.46 5.25 6.72
C GLY A 266 -16.16 5.22 5.35
N PHE A 267 -15.64 4.50 4.36
CA PHE A 267 -16.22 4.42 3.02
C PHE A 267 -17.67 3.91 3.02
N GLU A 268 -17.90 2.72 3.60
CA GLU A 268 -19.20 2.06 3.59
C GLU A 268 -19.32 1.17 4.83
N LYS A 269 -20.55 1.04 5.37
CA LYS A 269 -20.82 0.10 6.45
C LYS A 269 -20.88 -1.31 5.89
N LEU A 270 -19.81 -2.07 6.10
CA LEU A 270 -19.78 -3.47 5.74
C LEU A 270 -20.63 -4.31 6.71
N PRO A 271 -21.30 -5.37 6.23
CA PRO A 271 -21.97 -6.34 7.09
C PRO A 271 -21.07 -6.87 8.21
N ASP A 272 -21.65 -7.06 9.41
CA ASP A 272 -20.94 -7.62 10.58
C ASP A 272 -20.44 -9.05 10.34
N ARG A 273 -21.06 -9.77 9.39
CA ARG A 273 -20.72 -11.14 9.04
C ARG A 273 -20.76 -11.34 7.53
N PHE A 274 -19.69 -11.89 7.00
CA PHE A 274 -19.64 -12.45 5.65
C PHE A 274 -19.57 -13.97 5.75
N VAL A 275 -20.23 -14.64 4.81
CA VAL A 275 -20.01 -16.06 4.56
C VAL A 275 -19.22 -16.13 3.27
N MET A 276 -17.94 -16.47 3.39
CA MET A 276 -17.08 -16.69 2.22
C MET A 276 -17.42 -18.04 1.59
N LYS A 277 -17.44 -18.08 0.27
CA LYS A 277 -17.70 -19.26 -0.54
C LYS A 277 -16.60 -19.41 -1.58
N PRO A 278 -16.10 -20.63 -1.82
CA PRO A 278 -15.14 -20.86 -2.88
C PRO A 278 -15.80 -20.71 -4.26
N VAL A 279 -15.09 -20.07 -5.18
CA VAL A 279 -15.34 -20.09 -6.63
C VAL A 279 -14.01 -20.43 -7.28
N GLY A 280 -13.84 -21.69 -7.66
CA GLY A 280 -12.53 -22.21 -8.06
C GLY A 280 -11.49 -22.03 -6.96
N SER A 281 -10.39 -21.37 -7.31
CA SER A 281 -9.32 -20.99 -6.37
C SER A 281 -9.58 -19.70 -5.59
N PHE A 282 -10.68 -18.99 -5.85
CA PHE A 282 -11.00 -17.72 -5.21
C PHE A 282 -11.91 -17.91 -4.01
N VAL A 283 -11.81 -17.00 -3.05
CA VAL A 283 -12.79 -16.87 -1.96
C VAL A 283 -13.68 -15.68 -2.25
N THR A 284 -14.99 -15.88 -2.25
CA THR A 284 -15.95 -14.87 -2.71
C THR A 284 -17.10 -14.70 -1.74
N THR A 285 -17.73 -13.54 -1.75
CA THR A 285 -19.02 -13.35 -1.10
C THR A 285 -19.84 -12.30 -1.84
N SER A 286 -21.16 -12.42 -1.77
CA SER A 286 -22.10 -11.47 -2.33
C SER A 286 -23.17 -11.16 -1.30
N VAL A 287 -23.46 -9.87 -1.10
CA VAL A 287 -24.47 -9.38 -0.17
C VAL A 287 -25.25 -8.24 -0.81
N LEU A 288 -26.56 -8.39 -0.90
CA LEU A 288 -27.49 -7.35 -1.35
C LEU A 288 -28.09 -6.62 -0.15
N ARG A 289 -28.13 -5.28 -0.20
CA ARG A 289 -28.68 -4.42 0.87
C ARG A 289 -29.50 -3.28 0.31
N ASP A 290 -30.51 -2.88 1.07
CA ASP A 290 -31.23 -1.62 0.90
C ASP A 290 -30.36 -0.47 1.42
N HIS A 291 -30.22 0.60 0.63
CA HIS A 291 -29.44 1.80 0.91
C HIS A 291 -30.32 3.05 1.11
N GLY A 292 -31.60 2.85 1.43
CA GLY A 292 -32.57 3.92 1.57
C GLY A 292 -33.45 4.07 0.32
N PRO A 293 -34.27 5.12 0.26
CA PRO A 293 -35.52 5.16 -0.51
C PRO A 293 -35.33 4.72 -1.98
N GLY A 294 -35.60 3.44 -2.25
CA GLY A 294 -35.53 2.84 -3.58
C GLY A 294 -34.13 2.51 -4.12
N ARG A 295 -33.06 2.72 -3.34
CA ARG A 295 -31.67 2.48 -3.77
C ARG A 295 -31.11 1.21 -3.17
N TRP A 296 -30.39 0.43 -3.98
CA TRP A 296 -29.86 -0.87 -3.58
C TRP A 296 -28.36 -0.98 -3.82
N VAL A 297 -27.67 -1.67 -2.93
CA VAL A 297 -26.24 -1.93 -3.02
C VAL A 297 -26.00 -3.43 -3.00
N HIS A 298 -25.39 -3.93 -4.06
CA HIS A 298 -24.96 -5.30 -4.19
C HIS A 298 -23.44 -5.35 -4.06
N LEU A 299 -22.98 -5.71 -2.87
CA LEU A 299 -21.56 -5.87 -2.56
C LEU A 299 -21.10 -7.25 -3.04
N MET A 300 -20.10 -7.29 -3.91
CA MET A 300 -19.43 -8.51 -4.37
C MET A 300 -17.94 -8.41 -4.01
N VAL A 301 -17.46 -9.31 -3.17
CA VAL A 301 -16.05 -9.33 -2.75
C VAL A 301 -15.37 -10.54 -3.36
N ILE A 302 -14.22 -10.31 -3.99
CA ILE A 302 -13.39 -11.35 -4.60
C ILE A 302 -12.02 -11.34 -3.95
N GLY A 303 -11.70 -12.42 -3.24
CA GLY A 303 -10.37 -12.70 -2.72
C GLY A 303 -9.63 -13.69 -3.60
N ASP A 304 -8.49 -13.29 -4.14
CA ASP A 304 -7.56 -14.23 -4.75
C ASP A 304 -7.05 -15.26 -3.75
N GLY A 305 -7.07 -16.52 -4.14
CA GLY A 305 -6.39 -17.58 -3.43
C GLY A 305 -4.94 -17.69 -3.87
N PHE A 306 -4.39 -18.90 -3.76
CA PHE A 306 -2.96 -19.15 -3.95
C PHE A 306 -2.66 -20.16 -5.06
N ALA A 307 -3.65 -20.51 -5.89
CA ALA A 307 -3.45 -21.45 -6.99
C ALA A 307 -2.40 -20.95 -7.98
N ASN A 308 -1.54 -21.85 -8.45
CA ASN A 308 -0.41 -21.64 -9.36
C ASN A 308 0.65 -20.65 -8.84
N ALA A 309 0.74 -20.42 -7.53
CA ALA A 309 1.75 -19.53 -6.97
C ALA A 309 3.18 -20.07 -7.16
N SER A 310 3.37 -21.39 -7.27
CA SER A 310 4.68 -21.99 -7.56
C SER A 310 5.17 -21.75 -9.00
N GLU A 311 4.24 -21.55 -9.94
CA GLU A 311 4.52 -21.39 -11.36
C GLU A 311 4.49 -19.92 -11.81
N ALA A 312 3.62 -19.11 -11.21
CA ALA A 312 3.39 -17.72 -11.58
C ALA A 312 4.12 -16.73 -10.66
N SER A 313 4.70 -15.69 -11.25
CA SER A 313 5.24 -14.53 -10.53
C SER A 313 4.15 -13.52 -10.11
N LEU A 314 4.52 -12.55 -9.26
CA LEU A 314 3.64 -11.42 -8.92
C LEU A 314 3.26 -10.54 -10.12
N ASP A 315 3.99 -10.61 -11.23
CA ASP A 315 3.70 -9.83 -12.44
C ASP A 315 2.69 -10.55 -13.36
N GLU A 316 2.30 -11.78 -13.02
CA GLU A 316 1.36 -12.59 -13.81
C GLU A 316 -0.09 -12.44 -13.32
N MET A 317 -1.03 -12.83 -14.19
CA MET A 317 -2.44 -12.81 -13.88
C MET A 317 -2.84 -14.05 -13.08
N ALA A 318 -3.77 -13.90 -12.13
CA ALA A 318 -4.38 -15.01 -11.44
C ALA A 318 -5.05 -15.99 -12.42
N PRO A 319 -4.90 -17.31 -12.23
CA PRO A 319 -5.50 -18.30 -13.11
C PRO A 319 -7.03 -18.32 -12.94
N ASN A 320 -7.73 -18.91 -13.92
CA ASN A 320 -9.18 -19.17 -13.87
C ASN A 320 -10.06 -17.94 -13.62
N ALA A 321 -9.60 -16.75 -14.04
CA ALA A 321 -10.33 -15.49 -13.86
C ALA A 321 -11.72 -15.47 -14.54
N THR A 322 -11.95 -16.36 -15.52
CA THR A 322 -13.27 -16.56 -16.14
C THR A 322 -14.32 -17.01 -15.12
N GLU A 323 -13.97 -17.89 -14.18
CA GLU A 323 -14.91 -18.38 -13.14
C GLU A 323 -15.39 -17.23 -12.24
N VAL A 324 -14.49 -16.30 -11.91
CA VAL A 324 -14.83 -15.07 -11.20
C VAL A 324 -15.77 -14.21 -12.03
N GLY A 325 -15.48 -14.03 -13.32
CA GLY A 325 -16.35 -13.24 -14.21
C GLY A 325 -17.78 -13.81 -14.29
N ASP A 326 -17.89 -15.13 -14.44
CA ASP A 326 -19.19 -15.81 -14.51
C ASP A 326 -19.94 -15.73 -13.18
N PHE A 327 -19.24 -15.85 -12.04
CA PHE A 327 -19.81 -15.59 -10.71
C PHE A 327 -20.37 -14.17 -10.60
N LEU A 328 -19.58 -13.15 -10.97
CA LEU A 328 -20.01 -11.74 -10.87
C LEU A 328 -21.26 -11.48 -11.70
N ILE A 329 -21.33 -12.03 -12.92
CA ILE A 329 -22.48 -11.87 -13.82
C ILE A 329 -23.71 -12.59 -13.28
N GLN A 330 -23.54 -13.82 -12.79
CA GLN A 330 -24.65 -14.58 -12.23
C GLN A 330 -25.22 -13.88 -10.99
N GLN A 331 -24.36 -13.40 -10.08
CA GLN A 331 -24.80 -12.69 -8.88
C GLN A 331 -25.46 -11.36 -9.22
N ALA A 332 -24.91 -10.60 -10.17
CA ALA A 332 -25.51 -9.36 -10.66
C ALA A 332 -26.93 -9.59 -11.18
N ALA A 333 -27.11 -10.55 -12.10
CA ALA A 333 -28.42 -10.85 -12.67
C ALA A 333 -29.44 -11.30 -11.61
N GLN A 334 -29.02 -12.08 -10.60
CA GLN A 334 -29.89 -12.48 -9.49
C GLN A 334 -30.34 -11.28 -8.64
N ALA A 335 -29.39 -10.39 -8.30
CA ALA A 335 -29.69 -9.18 -7.53
C ALA A 335 -30.63 -8.24 -8.31
N GLU A 336 -30.34 -7.97 -9.58
CA GLU A 336 -31.16 -7.12 -10.45
C GLU A 336 -32.58 -7.68 -10.63
N SER A 337 -32.71 -9.00 -10.86
CA SER A 337 -34.01 -9.66 -10.99
C SER A 337 -34.82 -9.61 -9.71
N PHE A 338 -34.19 -9.70 -8.53
CA PHE A 338 -34.89 -9.59 -7.26
C PHE A 338 -35.34 -8.15 -7.00
N VAL A 339 -34.43 -7.19 -7.16
CA VAL A 339 -34.65 -5.77 -6.82
C VAL A 339 -35.63 -5.10 -7.77
N SER A 340 -35.62 -5.45 -9.06
CA SER A 340 -36.56 -4.89 -10.05
C SER A 340 -38.03 -5.20 -9.72
N THR A 341 -38.30 -6.21 -8.89
CA THR A 341 -39.64 -6.53 -8.41
C THR A 341 -40.03 -5.78 -7.12
N GLN A 342 -39.09 -5.06 -6.51
CA GLN A 342 -39.33 -4.35 -5.25
C GLN A 342 -40.06 -3.03 -5.51
N PRO A 343 -41.14 -2.73 -4.74
CA PRO A 343 -41.85 -1.47 -4.88
C PRO A 343 -40.93 -0.27 -4.64
N GLY A 344 -40.98 0.69 -5.56
CA GLY A 344 -40.23 1.95 -5.42
C GLY A 344 -38.74 1.84 -5.75
N PHE A 345 -38.29 0.82 -6.49
CA PHE A 345 -36.93 0.78 -7.03
C PHE A 345 -36.62 2.03 -7.87
N ILE A 346 -35.47 2.66 -7.58
CA ILE A 346 -34.96 3.85 -8.27
C ILE A 346 -33.63 3.54 -8.96
N ALA A 347 -32.68 2.96 -8.22
CA ALA A 347 -31.34 2.69 -8.74
C ALA A 347 -30.61 1.61 -7.94
N GLY A 348 -29.63 0.97 -8.56
CA GLY A 348 -28.76 0.00 -7.91
C GLY A 348 -27.28 0.21 -8.24
N ALA A 349 -26.40 -0.28 -7.38
CA ALA A 349 -24.96 -0.36 -7.65
C ALA A 349 -24.44 -1.76 -7.33
N HIS A 350 -23.64 -2.28 -8.25
CA HIS A 350 -22.76 -3.42 -8.02
C HIS A 350 -21.40 -2.90 -7.56
N LEU A 351 -21.07 -3.09 -6.28
CA LEU A 351 -19.79 -2.72 -5.70
C LEU A 351 -18.88 -3.95 -5.68
N VAL A 352 -17.90 -3.99 -6.59
CA VAL A 352 -16.95 -5.10 -6.72
C VAL A 352 -15.64 -4.74 -6.00
N ILE A 353 -15.38 -5.39 -4.87
CA ILE A 353 -14.16 -5.20 -4.07
C ILE A 353 -13.17 -6.32 -4.38
N LEU A 354 -12.00 -5.94 -4.89
CA LEU A 354 -10.92 -6.87 -5.20
C LEU A 354 -9.92 -6.94 -4.05
N CYS A 355 -9.71 -8.14 -3.54
CA CYS A 355 -8.83 -8.47 -2.44
C CYS A 355 -7.70 -9.35 -2.97
N GLY A 356 -6.47 -8.84 -3.04
CA GLY A 356 -5.32 -9.54 -3.64
C GLY A 356 -4.14 -9.72 -2.69
N TRP A 357 -3.18 -10.56 -3.06
CA TRP A 357 -1.87 -10.63 -2.38
C TRP A 357 -0.73 -10.06 -3.22
N GLY A 358 -1.02 -9.49 -4.40
CA GLY A 358 -0.08 -8.72 -5.20
C GLY A 358 -0.03 -9.02 -6.69
N ARG A 359 -0.63 -10.12 -7.15
CA ARG A 359 -0.72 -10.46 -8.57
C ARG A 359 -1.97 -9.89 -9.23
N GLY A 360 -1.95 -9.73 -10.55
CA GLY A 360 -3.04 -9.14 -11.32
C GLY A 360 -4.27 -10.06 -11.41
N LEU A 361 -5.46 -9.48 -11.61
CA LEU A 361 -6.68 -10.23 -11.93
C LEU A 361 -7.37 -9.55 -13.11
N MET A 362 -7.55 -10.29 -14.20
CA MET A 362 -8.28 -9.83 -15.37
C MET A 362 -9.54 -10.68 -15.55
N CYS A 363 -10.68 -10.16 -15.10
CA CYS A 363 -11.98 -10.81 -15.25
C CYS A 363 -13.00 -9.88 -15.92
N ARG A 364 -14.07 -10.48 -16.43
CA ARG A 364 -15.18 -9.74 -17.03
C ARG A 364 -16.13 -9.24 -15.94
N LEU A 365 -16.41 -7.94 -15.95
CA LEU A 365 -17.42 -7.34 -15.09
C LEU A 365 -18.84 -7.54 -15.66
N PRO A 366 -19.88 -7.52 -14.80
CA PRO A 366 -21.25 -7.57 -15.27
C PRO A 366 -21.60 -6.36 -16.15
N ALA A 367 -22.42 -6.58 -17.17
CA ALA A 367 -23.07 -5.49 -17.88
C ALA A 367 -24.33 -5.11 -17.06
N PRO A 368 -24.40 -3.90 -16.49
CA PRO A 368 -25.52 -3.55 -15.63
C PRO A 368 -26.82 -3.41 -16.44
N ALA A 369 -27.93 -3.82 -15.85
CA ALA A 369 -29.26 -3.50 -16.36
C ALA A 369 -29.58 -1.99 -16.24
N ALA A 370 -30.66 -1.54 -16.88
CA ALA A 370 -31.10 -0.15 -16.76
C ALA A 370 -31.35 0.23 -15.29
N GLY A 371 -30.80 1.38 -14.86
CA GLY A 371 -30.85 1.85 -13.48
C GLY A 371 -29.81 1.22 -12.55
N TRP A 372 -28.90 0.39 -13.07
CA TRP A 372 -27.76 -0.15 -12.35
C TRP A 372 -26.44 0.42 -12.86
N THR A 373 -25.44 0.47 -11.98
CA THR A 373 -24.05 0.77 -12.33
C THR A 373 -23.10 -0.25 -11.69
N VAL A 374 -21.88 -0.35 -12.21
CA VAL A 374 -20.82 -1.23 -11.69
C VAL A 374 -19.62 -0.38 -11.28
N ILE A 375 -19.37 -0.35 -9.97
CA ILE A 375 -18.23 0.35 -9.38
C ILE A 375 -17.27 -0.71 -8.85
N HIS A 376 -16.01 -0.68 -9.29
CA HIS A 376 -15.02 -1.67 -8.89
C HIS A 376 -13.70 -1.02 -8.52
N ALA A 377 -13.05 -1.55 -7.49
CA ALA A 377 -11.70 -1.17 -7.12
C ALA A 377 -11.08 -2.22 -6.19
N PRO A 378 -9.75 -2.26 -6.08
CA PRO A 378 -9.08 -2.95 -4.99
C PRO A 378 -9.52 -2.40 -3.61
N ALA A 379 -9.55 -3.27 -2.59
CA ALA A 379 -9.93 -2.88 -1.23
C ALA A 379 -9.10 -1.71 -0.68
N ALA A 380 -7.79 -1.67 -0.98
CA ALA A 380 -6.91 -0.57 -0.60
C ALA A 380 -7.32 0.78 -1.22
N ASP A 381 -7.86 0.77 -2.44
CA ASP A 381 -8.35 1.98 -3.09
C ASP A 381 -9.70 2.41 -2.50
N PHE A 382 -10.61 1.48 -2.18
CA PHE A 382 -11.84 1.85 -1.45
C PHE A 382 -11.54 2.42 -0.05
N ALA A 383 -10.55 1.86 0.65
CA ALA A 383 -10.08 2.44 1.91
C ALA A 383 -9.50 3.86 1.70
N THR A 384 -8.83 4.10 0.58
CA THR A 384 -8.36 5.44 0.21
C THR A 384 -9.53 6.38 -0.08
N ILE A 385 -10.52 5.95 -0.88
CA ILE A 385 -11.73 6.72 -1.22
C ILE A 385 -12.48 7.13 0.06
N GLY A 386 -12.72 6.19 0.98
CA GLY A 386 -13.35 6.49 2.27
C GLY A 386 -12.57 7.50 3.11
N ALA A 387 -11.24 7.38 3.13
CA ALA A 387 -10.37 8.32 3.84
C ALA A 387 -10.42 9.75 3.26
N LEU A 388 -10.73 9.90 1.97
CA LEU A 388 -10.97 11.20 1.34
C LEU A 388 -12.35 11.78 1.68
N GLY A 389 -13.17 11.03 2.41
CA GLY A 389 -14.54 11.43 2.75
C GLY A 389 -15.50 11.29 1.58
N VAL A 390 -15.16 10.47 0.58
CA VAL A 390 -16.03 10.13 -0.55
C VAL A 390 -16.83 8.90 -0.17
N ASP A 391 -18.16 9.01 -0.29
CA ASP A 391 -19.08 7.92 0.01
C ASP A 391 -19.71 7.32 -1.26
N LEU A 392 -20.60 6.35 -1.08
CA LEU A 392 -21.26 5.70 -2.21
C LEU A 392 -22.21 6.62 -2.98
N ASP A 393 -22.84 7.60 -2.31
CA ASP A 393 -23.70 8.57 -2.97
C ASP A 393 -22.89 9.54 -3.84
N ASP A 394 -21.65 9.87 -3.46
CA ASP A 394 -20.70 10.58 -4.32
C ASP A 394 -20.35 9.75 -5.57
N LEU A 395 -20.06 8.45 -5.41
CA LEU A 395 -19.73 7.59 -6.56
C LEU A 395 -20.91 7.44 -7.52
N TRP A 396 -22.15 7.30 -7.02
CA TRP A 396 -23.33 7.31 -7.88
C TRP A 396 -23.49 8.63 -8.64
N ARG A 397 -23.24 9.76 -7.98
CA ARG A 397 -23.27 11.07 -8.65
C ARG A 397 -22.21 11.15 -9.75
N MET A 398 -21.02 10.60 -9.52
CA MET A 398 -19.96 10.52 -10.53
C MET A 398 -20.37 9.64 -11.72
N GLU A 399 -20.95 8.46 -11.50
CA GLU A 399 -21.45 7.57 -12.56
C GLU A 399 -22.56 8.24 -13.40
N GLN A 400 -23.52 8.91 -12.77
CA GLN A 400 -24.55 9.66 -13.50
C GLN A 400 -23.97 10.78 -14.37
N GLN A 401 -22.87 11.41 -13.95
CA GLN A 401 -22.17 12.39 -14.79
C GLN A 401 -21.52 11.72 -16.01
N GLN A 402 -20.91 10.54 -15.85
CA GLN A 402 -20.34 9.77 -16.96
C GLN A 402 -21.41 9.35 -17.98
N GLU A 403 -22.57 8.90 -17.51
CA GLU A 403 -23.72 8.56 -18.36
C GLU A 403 -24.17 9.77 -19.19
N ARG A 404 -24.39 10.93 -18.55
CA ARG A 404 -24.80 12.16 -19.24
C ARG A 404 -23.77 12.65 -20.26
N LEU A 405 -22.48 12.54 -19.95
CA LEU A 405 -21.41 12.85 -20.89
C LEU A 405 -21.47 11.91 -22.11
N THR A 406 -21.66 10.62 -21.87
CA THR A 406 -21.76 9.61 -22.92
C THR A 406 -22.97 9.86 -23.83
N GLU A 407 -24.12 10.21 -23.26
CA GLU A 407 -25.33 10.64 -23.99
C GLU A 407 -25.08 11.89 -24.84
N ALA A 408 -24.26 12.82 -24.34
CA ALA A 408 -23.82 14.01 -25.05
C ALA A 408 -22.69 13.76 -26.06
N GLY A 409 -22.28 12.50 -26.30
CA GLY A 409 -21.21 12.16 -27.25
C GLY A 409 -19.79 12.39 -26.74
N ILE A 410 -19.60 12.60 -25.44
CA ILE A 410 -18.31 12.80 -24.77
C ILE A 410 -17.97 11.54 -23.98
N ARG A 411 -16.83 10.91 -24.27
CA ARG A 411 -16.35 9.73 -23.53
C ARG A 411 -15.13 10.05 -22.70
N LEU A 412 -15.13 9.66 -21.43
CA LEU A 412 -13.95 9.72 -20.58
C LEU A 412 -13.23 8.37 -20.62
N LEU A 413 -11.96 8.38 -20.99
CA LEU A 413 -11.09 7.22 -20.92
C LEU A 413 -10.24 7.31 -19.64
N ASN A 414 -10.58 6.52 -18.63
CA ASN A 414 -9.85 6.44 -17.37
C ASN A 414 -9.15 5.08 -17.26
N LEU A 415 -7.84 5.06 -17.50
CA LEU A 415 -7.05 3.82 -17.48
C LEU A 415 -6.58 3.43 -16.08
N ASN A 416 -6.52 4.36 -15.12
CA ASN A 416 -5.96 4.13 -13.78
C ASN A 416 -7.01 3.88 -12.68
N GLY A 417 -8.18 3.35 -13.07
CA GLY A 417 -9.19 2.84 -12.14
C GLY A 417 -9.98 3.91 -11.35
N THR A 418 -10.90 3.44 -10.51
CA THR A 418 -11.90 4.29 -9.83
C THR A 418 -11.29 5.38 -8.95
N LEU A 419 -10.20 5.09 -8.21
CA LEU A 419 -9.55 6.08 -7.35
C LEU A 419 -8.99 7.27 -8.16
N ASN A 420 -8.43 7.00 -9.34
CA ASN A 420 -7.94 8.06 -10.24
C ASN A 420 -9.08 8.98 -10.68
N LEU A 421 -10.23 8.40 -11.08
CA LEU A 421 -11.39 9.16 -11.49
C LEU A 421 -12.01 9.95 -10.33
N VAL A 422 -12.09 9.37 -9.14
CA VAL A 422 -12.54 10.07 -7.92
C VAL A 422 -11.69 11.30 -7.65
N GLN A 423 -10.36 11.16 -7.74
CA GLN A 423 -9.49 12.31 -7.50
C GLN A 423 -9.55 13.34 -8.62
N TYR A 424 -9.70 12.93 -9.88
CA TYR A 424 -9.98 13.84 -10.99
C TYR A 424 -11.28 14.63 -10.76
N TRP A 425 -12.36 13.94 -10.39
CA TRP A 425 -13.65 14.52 -10.05
C TRP A 425 -13.56 15.55 -8.91
N ARG A 426 -12.85 15.21 -7.82
CA ARG A 426 -12.61 16.14 -6.72
C ARG A 426 -11.78 17.36 -7.14
N SER A 427 -10.82 17.18 -8.05
CA SER A 427 -9.98 18.27 -8.55
C SER A 427 -10.72 19.24 -9.49
N THR A 428 -11.92 18.87 -9.91
CA THR A 428 -12.77 19.62 -10.84
C THR A 428 -14.07 20.08 -10.17
N ASP A 429 -14.01 20.39 -8.87
CA ASP A 429 -15.16 20.80 -8.06
C ASP A 429 -16.35 19.83 -8.15
N ASN A 430 -16.05 18.53 -8.23
CA ASN A 430 -17.04 17.46 -8.34
C ASN A 430 -17.84 17.49 -9.65
N LEU A 431 -17.19 17.95 -10.74
CA LEU A 431 -17.75 17.99 -12.10
C LEU A 431 -16.83 17.29 -13.10
N LEU A 432 -17.28 16.17 -13.65
CA LEU A 432 -16.61 15.48 -14.75
C LEU A 432 -16.73 16.22 -16.09
N THR A 433 -17.53 17.28 -16.16
CA THR A 433 -17.81 18.01 -17.40
C THR A 433 -16.57 18.75 -17.90
N PRO A 434 -15.98 18.33 -19.03
CA PRO A 434 -14.87 19.05 -19.61
C PRO A 434 -15.38 20.29 -20.35
N ASN A 435 -14.57 21.35 -20.40
CA ASN A 435 -14.83 22.48 -21.30
C ASN A 435 -14.52 22.03 -22.74
N VAL A 436 -15.55 21.60 -23.48
CA VAL A 436 -15.45 21.17 -24.88
C VAL A 436 -16.34 22.09 -25.71
N ASP A 437 -15.82 22.62 -26.82
CA ASP A 437 -16.63 23.36 -27.79
C ASP A 437 -17.63 22.42 -28.48
N ASP A 438 -18.89 22.85 -28.65
CA ASP A 438 -19.96 22.03 -29.23
C ASP A 438 -19.62 21.45 -30.62
N GLY A 439 -18.77 22.12 -31.40
CA GLY A 439 -18.31 21.66 -32.70
C GLY A 439 -17.32 20.49 -32.68
N ALA A 440 -16.82 20.10 -31.50
CA ALA A 440 -15.82 19.04 -31.33
C ALA A 440 -16.41 17.68 -30.90
N VAL A 441 -17.73 17.58 -30.70
CA VAL A 441 -18.43 16.34 -30.34
C VAL A 441 -18.73 15.51 -31.60
N PRO A 442 -18.49 14.18 -31.61
CA PRO A 442 -18.08 13.33 -30.49
C PRO A 442 -16.58 13.39 -30.18
N VAL A 443 -16.24 13.35 -28.90
CA VAL A 443 -14.85 13.39 -28.42
C VAL A 443 -14.59 12.35 -27.34
N THR A 444 -13.37 11.82 -27.32
CA THR A 444 -12.85 11.02 -26.21
C THR A 444 -11.76 11.80 -25.50
N ILE A 445 -11.89 11.94 -24.19
CA ILE A 445 -10.94 12.65 -23.34
C ILE A 445 -10.25 11.63 -22.44
N SER A 446 -8.92 11.58 -22.53
CA SER A 446 -8.12 10.75 -21.62
C SER A 446 -7.96 11.49 -20.30
N VAL A 447 -8.35 10.84 -19.21
CA VAL A 447 -8.01 11.29 -17.86
C VAL A 447 -6.53 10.96 -17.63
N GLY A 448 -5.78 11.89 -17.03
CA GLY A 448 -4.39 11.64 -16.64
C GLY A 448 -4.29 10.46 -15.67
N THR A 449 -3.17 9.74 -15.64
CA THR A 449 -2.96 8.58 -14.77
C THR A 449 -2.32 8.96 -13.42
N ASP A 450 -2.03 10.23 -13.20
CA ASP A 450 -1.27 10.75 -12.07
C ASP A 450 -2.12 11.24 -10.88
N TYR A 451 -3.46 11.13 -10.95
CA TYR A 451 -4.35 11.56 -9.86
C TYR A 451 -4.34 10.60 -8.67
N VAL A 452 -3.92 9.34 -8.84
CA VAL A 452 -3.89 8.35 -7.76
C VAL A 452 -2.94 8.76 -6.62
N LEU A 453 -1.76 9.30 -6.94
CA LEU A 453 -0.74 9.64 -5.95
C LEU A 453 -1.18 10.77 -5.00
N PRO A 454 -1.70 11.92 -5.48
CA PRO A 454 -2.29 12.93 -4.60
C PRO A 454 -3.38 12.36 -3.68
N ALA A 455 -4.24 11.49 -4.21
CA ALA A 455 -5.32 10.85 -3.47
C ALA A 455 -4.78 10.00 -2.30
N ARG A 456 -3.82 9.11 -2.59
CA ARG A 456 -3.16 8.27 -1.56
C ARG A 456 -2.41 9.11 -0.52
N ARG A 457 -1.76 10.19 -0.94
CA ARG A 457 -1.08 11.13 -0.03
C ARG A 457 -2.05 11.81 0.93
N GLU A 458 -3.13 12.36 0.41
CA GLU A 458 -4.13 13.03 1.22
C GLU A 458 -4.79 12.05 2.20
N ALA A 459 -5.20 10.86 1.72
CA ALA A 459 -5.79 9.82 2.54
C ALA A 459 -4.85 9.38 3.68
N PHE A 460 -3.56 9.16 3.39
CA PHE A 460 -2.58 8.79 4.40
C PHE A 460 -2.43 9.84 5.49
N ASN A 461 -2.38 11.13 5.11
CA ASN A 461 -2.29 12.24 6.05
C ASN A 461 -3.55 12.38 6.91
N ARG A 462 -4.74 12.26 6.30
CA ARG A 462 -6.04 12.35 6.97
C ARG A 462 -6.22 11.23 7.98
N LEU A 463 -5.95 9.99 7.61
CA LEU A 463 -6.06 8.86 8.54
C LEU A 463 -4.95 8.90 9.58
N GLY A 464 -3.73 9.31 9.23
CA GLY A 464 -2.59 9.31 10.15
C GLY A 464 -2.37 7.95 10.84
N LEU A 465 -2.49 6.85 10.09
CA LEU A 465 -2.42 5.47 10.61
C LEU A 465 -1.07 5.17 11.26
N GLN A 466 -1.01 4.79 12.54
CA GLN A 466 0.25 4.53 13.23
C GLN A 466 0.16 3.26 14.10
N SER A 467 1.30 2.73 14.50
CA SER A 467 1.40 1.71 15.55
C SER A 467 1.94 2.36 16.83
N LEU A 468 1.16 2.33 17.91
CA LEU A 468 1.55 2.88 19.22
C LEU A 468 1.74 1.76 20.24
N SER A 469 2.78 1.84 21.07
CA SER A 469 3.06 0.84 22.12
C SER A 469 1.95 0.84 23.18
N TRP A 470 1.34 -0.31 23.43
CA TRP A 470 0.36 -0.52 24.50
C TRP A 470 1.08 -0.82 25.81
N ARG A 471 1.45 0.23 26.57
CA ARG A 471 2.30 0.14 27.78
C ARG A 471 3.78 -0.14 27.44
N GLU A 472 4.68 -0.05 28.43
CA GLU A 472 6.14 -0.13 28.21
C GLU A 472 6.59 -1.44 27.55
N ASP A 473 5.94 -2.57 27.87
CA ASP A 473 6.31 -3.91 27.37
C ASP A 473 5.19 -4.64 26.60
N GLY A 474 4.12 -3.93 26.21
CA GLY A 474 2.99 -4.56 25.53
C GLY A 474 3.08 -4.50 24.00
N PRO A 475 2.11 -5.12 23.29
CA PRO A 475 2.06 -5.09 21.84
C PRO A 475 1.87 -3.66 21.33
N PHE A 476 2.22 -3.42 20.08
CA PHE A 476 1.82 -2.20 19.40
C PHE A 476 0.39 -2.33 18.91
N ILE A 477 -0.38 -1.25 18.99
CA ILE A 477 -1.77 -1.19 18.56
C ILE A 477 -1.88 -0.22 17.39
N ARG A 478 -2.48 -0.69 16.31
CA ARG A 478 -2.82 0.15 15.16
C ARG A 478 -3.86 1.19 15.59
N VAL A 479 -3.57 2.45 15.31
CA VAL A 479 -4.44 3.58 15.56
C VAL A 479 -4.55 4.45 14.32
N ARG A 480 -5.60 5.27 14.26
CA ARG A 480 -5.73 6.37 13.29
C ARG A 480 -6.06 7.67 14.03
N ARG A 481 -5.86 8.81 13.39
CA ARG A 481 -6.31 10.11 13.91
C ARG A 481 -7.80 10.09 14.20
N LYS A 482 -8.18 10.70 15.32
CA LYS A 482 -9.57 10.83 15.73
C LYS A 482 -10.38 11.67 14.74
N ALA A 483 -9.85 12.84 14.38
CA ALA A 483 -10.43 13.71 13.37
C ALA A 483 -9.77 13.40 12.01
N THR A 484 -10.55 12.85 11.09
CA THR A 484 -10.10 12.54 9.71
C THR A 484 -10.52 13.60 8.69
N SER A 485 -11.38 14.53 9.09
CA SER A 485 -11.77 15.72 8.32
C SER A 485 -12.05 16.87 9.29
N SER A 486 -11.70 18.10 8.90
CA SER A 486 -11.98 19.29 9.69
C SER A 486 -12.23 20.49 8.78
N TRP A 487 -13.24 21.28 9.13
CA TRP A 487 -13.50 22.60 8.54
C TRP A 487 -12.56 23.69 9.09
N PHE A 488 -11.84 23.38 10.16
CA PHE A 488 -10.87 24.25 10.83
C PHE A 488 -9.45 23.71 10.63
N THR A 489 -8.43 24.57 10.63
CA THR A 489 -7.02 24.18 10.48
C THR A 489 -6.45 23.48 11.73
N GLU A 490 -7.06 23.72 12.90
CA GLU A 490 -6.56 23.27 14.20
C GLU A 490 -6.49 21.74 14.42
N PRO A 491 -7.32 20.88 13.79
CA PRO A 491 -7.29 19.43 14.02
C PRO A 491 -6.11 18.66 13.45
N GLU A 492 -5.38 19.20 12.46
CA GLU A 492 -4.21 18.50 11.90
C GLU A 492 -3.05 18.41 12.92
N ASP A 493 -2.99 19.36 13.86
CA ASP A 493 -2.03 19.42 14.97
C ASP A 493 -2.49 18.64 16.22
N LEU A 494 -3.69 18.05 16.19
CA LEU A 494 -4.19 17.24 17.30
C LEU A 494 -3.49 15.89 17.32
N MET A 495 -2.91 15.58 18.46
CA MET A 495 -2.15 14.36 18.72
C MET A 495 -3.05 13.25 19.26
N GLN A 496 -4.28 13.18 18.74
CA GLN A 496 -5.37 12.35 19.25
C GLN A 496 -5.68 11.21 18.27
N PHE A 497 -5.67 10.00 18.80
CA PHE A 497 -5.78 8.77 18.02
C PHE A 497 -6.85 7.83 18.58
N MET A 498 -7.39 6.98 17.71
CA MET A 498 -8.42 5.99 18.01
C MET A 498 -7.96 4.61 17.55
N ALA A 499 -8.10 3.60 18.40
CA ALA A 499 -7.84 2.21 18.07
C ALA A 499 -9.08 1.60 17.39
N MET A 500 -9.32 1.93 16.12
CA MET A 500 -10.60 1.61 15.45
C MET A 500 -10.95 0.12 15.43
N GLY A 501 -9.96 -0.76 15.23
CA GLY A 501 -10.21 -2.20 15.30
C GLY A 501 -10.81 -2.64 16.63
N MET A 502 -10.36 -2.05 17.75
CA MET A 502 -10.94 -2.30 19.08
C MET A 502 -12.32 -1.64 19.22
N VAL A 503 -12.49 -0.42 18.69
CA VAL A 503 -13.77 0.29 18.70
C VAL A 503 -14.86 -0.50 17.98
N MET A 504 -14.53 -1.08 16.82
CA MET A 504 -15.44 -1.94 16.05
C MET A 504 -15.79 -3.24 16.78
N GLN A 505 -14.93 -3.71 17.68
CA GLN A 505 -15.21 -4.85 18.57
C GLN A 505 -16.01 -4.44 19.83
N GLY A 506 -16.46 -3.19 19.91
CA GLY A 506 -17.26 -2.66 21.00
C GLY A 506 -16.46 -2.12 22.18
N GLU A 507 -15.13 -2.09 22.10
CA GLU A 507 -14.29 -1.36 23.04
C GLU A 507 -14.37 0.14 22.80
N THR A 508 -13.89 0.96 23.74
CA THR A 508 -13.80 2.40 23.57
C THR A 508 -12.44 2.86 24.05
N VAL A 509 -11.48 2.76 23.14
CA VAL A 509 -10.05 2.97 23.38
C VAL A 509 -9.50 4.00 22.39
N GLY A 510 -8.75 4.96 22.92
CA GLY A 510 -7.94 5.89 22.12
C GLY A 510 -6.67 6.29 22.84
N ALA A 511 -5.85 7.10 22.18
CA ALA A 511 -4.54 7.50 22.67
C ALA A 511 -4.26 8.96 22.39
N VAL A 512 -3.40 9.56 23.22
CA VAL A 512 -2.71 10.79 22.92
C VAL A 512 -1.23 10.47 22.74
N ALA A 513 -0.66 10.78 21.57
CA ALA A 513 0.74 10.51 21.27
C ALA A 513 1.46 11.80 20.85
N ILE A 514 2.27 12.34 21.76
CA ILE A 514 3.08 13.54 21.53
C ILE A 514 4.53 13.13 21.31
N ASP A 515 5.17 13.71 20.29
CA ASP A 515 6.57 13.46 19.99
C ASP A 515 7.48 13.60 21.22
N GLY A 516 8.30 12.57 21.44
CA GLY A 516 9.25 12.51 22.56
C GLY A 516 8.65 12.05 23.89
N LEU A 517 7.36 11.71 23.94
CA LEU A 517 6.70 11.16 25.13
C LEU A 517 6.07 9.79 24.83
N ALA A 518 5.96 8.95 25.88
CA ALA A 518 5.21 7.71 25.79
C ALA A 518 3.71 8.02 25.51
N PRO A 519 3.03 7.24 24.64
CA PRO A 519 1.61 7.41 24.40
C PRO A 519 0.78 7.26 25.67
N VAL A 520 -0.21 8.16 25.86
CA VAL A 520 -1.18 8.07 26.96
C VAL A 520 -2.47 7.47 26.44
N TRP A 521 -2.79 6.27 26.91
CA TRP A 521 -4.00 5.54 26.52
C TRP A 521 -5.18 5.91 27.40
N VAL A 522 -6.35 6.03 26.77
CA VAL A 522 -7.63 6.32 27.40
C VAL A 522 -8.61 5.21 27.03
N GLU A 523 -9.19 4.59 28.04
CA GLU A 523 -10.23 3.57 27.89
C GLU A 523 -11.47 3.99 28.67
N ILE A 524 -12.64 3.91 28.03
CA ILE A 524 -13.93 4.05 28.71
C ILE A 524 -14.49 2.64 28.95
N PRO A 525 -14.60 2.19 30.21
CA PRO A 525 -15.07 0.85 30.53
C PRO A 525 -16.50 0.59 30.03
N LYS A 526 -16.79 -0.66 29.64
CA LYS A 526 -18.16 -1.08 29.22
C LYS A 526 -19.23 -0.81 30.28
N ALA A 527 -18.85 -0.76 31.56
CA ALA A 527 -19.74 -0.43 32.68
C ALA A 527 -20.32 1.00 32.59
N CYS A 528 -19.71 1.90 31.82
CA CYS A 528 -20.17 3.28 31.63
C CYS A 528 -21.35 3.42 30.64
N GLY A 529 -21.89 2.31 30.12
CA GLY A 529 -23.12 2.31 29.32
C GLY A 529 -22.93 1.78 27.89
N SER A 530 -23.93 2.01 27.05
CA SER A 530 -23.91 1.53 25.66
C SER A 530 -22.82 2.22 24.85
N HIS A 531 -22.44 1.60 23.72
CA HIS A 531 -21.41 2.13 22.83
C HIS A 531 -21.72 3.57 22.35
N THR A 532 -23.00 3.85 22.08
CA THR A 532 -23.49 5.19 21.68
C THR A 532 -23.20 6.28 22.73
N TYR A 533 -23.17 5.93 24.02
CA TYR A 533 -22.81 6.87 25.09
C TYR A 533 -21.30 6.92 25.33
N ARG A 534 -20.62 5.78 25.24
CA ARG A 534 -19.18 5.69 25.53
C ARG A 534 -18.30 6.40 24.51
N VAL A 535 -18.67 6.40 23.22
CA VAL A 535 -17.86 7.07 22.18
C VAL A 535 -17.79 8.59 22.39
N PRO A 536 -18.89 9.33 22.63
CA PRO A 536 -18.83 10.74 23.01
C PRO A 536 -18.04 10.99 24.31
N MET A 537 -18.13 10.10 25.30
CA MET A 537 -17.33 10.22 26.53
C MET A 537 -15.84 10.12 26.23
N LEU A 538 -15.43 9.13 25.43
CA LEU A 538 -14.04 8.96 25.02
C LEU A 538 -13.53 10.21 24.30
N ASP A 539 -14.34 10.79 23.43
CA ASP A 539 -14.03 12.01 22.69
C ASP A 539 -13.71 13.20 23.63
N ILE A 540 -14.55 13.40 24.65
CA ILE A 540 -14.35 14.44 25.67
C ILE A 540 -13.08 14.18 26.48
N VAL A 541 -12.89 12.94 26.96
CA VAL A 541 -11.75 12.59 27.83
C VAL A 541 -10.43 12.72 27.07
N ILE A 542 -10.34 12.23 25.84
CA ILE A 542 -9.13 12.38 25.00
C ILE A 542 -8.77 13.86 24.80
N GLY A 543 -9.75 14.71 24.57
CA GLY A 543 -9.52 16.16 24.43
C GLY A 543 -8.91 16.80 25.68
N TRP A 544 -9.33 16.38 26.87
CA TRP A 544 -8.73 16.84 28.13
C TRP A 544 -7.36 16.21 28.40
N THR A 545 -7.19 14.93 28.10
CA THR A 545 -5.91 14.22 28.22
C THR A 545 -4.85 14.91 27.38
N GLU A 546 -5.14 15.27 26.13
CA GLU A 546 -4.15 15.96 25.29
C GLU A 546 -3.70 17.29 25.89
N ARG A 547 -4.64 18.11 26.39
CA ARG A 547 -4.31 19.36 27.07
C ARG A 547 -3.41 19.13 28.28
N ALA A 548 -3.72 18.11 29.09
CA ALA A 548 -2.92 17.75 30.25
C ALA A 548 -1.50 17.29 29.86
N VAL A 549 -1.37 16.40 28.87
CA VAL A 549 -0.07 15.89 28.40
C VAL A 549 0.76 17.03 27.79
N LYS A 550 0.17 17.91 26.97
CA LYS A 550 0.84 19.12 26.42
C LYS A 550 1.35 20.05 27.54
N ALA A 551 0.55 20.26 28.58
CA ALA A 551 0.94 21.07 29.73
C ALA A 551 2.11 20.44 30.51
N LEU A 552 2.05 19.13 30.78
CA LEU A 552 3.13 18.38 31.45
C LEU A 552 4.43 18.39 30.63
N ALA A 553 4.33 18.19 29.32
CA ALA A 553 5.46 18.26 28.39
C ALA A 553 6.18 19.62 28.43
N SER A 554 5.39 20.68 28.62
CA SER A 554 5.89 22.06 28.71
C SER A 554 6.48 22.38 30.08
N ALA A 555 5.93 21.81 31.16
CA ALA A 555 6.43 21.99 32.52
C ALA A 555 7.76 21.26 32.79
N GLY A 556 8.01 20.14 32.10
CA GLY A 556 9.29 19.42 32.16
C GLY A 556 10.46 20.16 31.47
N LYS A 557 10.15 21.18 30.66
CA LYS A 557 11.15 22.13 30.12
C LYS A 557 11.19 23.32 31.07
N GLY A 558 12.20 23.36 31.94
CA GLY A 558 12.38 24.47 32.89
C GLY A 558 12.43 25.85 32.19
N PRO A 559 12.33 26.95 32.96
CA PRO A 559 12.22 28.33 32.44
C PRO A 559 13.31 28.74 31.43
N ASP A 560 14.46 28.07 31.43
CA ASP A 560 15.63 28.43 30.62
C ASP A 560 15.58 27.95 29.15
N GLN A 561 14.53 27.23 28.71
CA GLN A 561 14.40 26.77 27.31
C GLN A 561 13.16 27.28 26.55
N VAL A 562 12.35 28.15 27.16
CA VAL A 562 11.10 28.65 26.54
C VAL A 562 11.25 30.05 25.91
N VAL A 563 12.42 30.68 26.00
CA VAL A 563 12.66 32.01 25.40
C VAL A 563 13.58 31.91 24.17
N ASP A 564 13.03 31.45 23.04
CA ASP A 564 13.35 32.05 21.74
C ASP A 564 12.29 31.72 20.67
N ARG A 565 11.13 32.37 20.75
CA ARG A 565 10.15 32.45 19.65
C ARG A 565 9.55 33.86 19.49
N ARG A 566 10.34 34.91 19.77
CA ARG A 566 10.02 36.29 19.38
C ARG A 566 11.28 37.03 18.93
N GLY A 567 11.82 36.61 17.80
CA GLY A 567 12.94 37.25 17.12
C GLY A 567 12.65 37.54 15.65
N LYS A 568 11.61 38.34 15.36
CA LYS A 568 11.51 39.12 14.11
C LYS A 568 10.82 40.46 14.40
N GLY A 569 11.59 41.35 15.03
CA GLY A 569 11.36 42.80 14.94
C GLY A 569 12.28 43.34 13.86
N THR A 570 11.71 43.76 12.74
CA THR A 570 12.33 44.63 11.74
C THR A 570 12.88 45.90 12.41
N PRO A 571 13.96 46.49 11.89
CA PRO A 571 14.05 47.95 11.88
C PRO A 571 14.11 48.49 10.45
N LEU A 572 13.29 49.53 10.24
CA LEU A 572 13.33 50.44 9.10
C LEU A 572 14.67 51.20 9.04
N ALA A 573 15.08 51.49 7.80
CA ALA A 573 15.86 52.64 7.28
C ALA A 573 16.75 53.45 8.24
N VAL A 574 18.06 53.50 7.95
CA VAL A 574 18.79 54.52 7.15
C VAL A 574 20.10 53.88 6.66
#